data_AF-A0A2S8IIZ1-F1
#
_entry.id   AF-A0A2S8IIZ1-F1
#
_cell.length_a   1.000
_cell.length_b   1.000
_cell.length_c   1.000
_cell.angle_alpha   90.00
_cell.angle_beta   90.00
_cell.angle_gamma   90.00
#
_symmetry.space_group_name_H-M   'P 1'
#
loop_
_entity.id
_entity.type
_entity.pdbx_description
1 polymer ?
#
loop_
_entity_poly.entity_id
_entity_poly.type
_entity_poly.pdbx_seq_one_letter_code
_entity_poly.pdbx_strand_id
1 'polypeptide(L)'
;MPLTVEHTTRYADALMTLALAAHRPATVVNTGTGYAVRVDFERGIYLLATNAPGDLSSDPDAQNPWVVTFFQKQPAAEDTQLVTVTGEWLVDAFDQALAMMPISGIADDPDTQPAELRLAGTQVHDLAH
;
A
#
# COMPACT_ATOMS: atom_id res chain seq x y z
N MET A 1 8.15 -8.24 -26.60
CA MET A 1 6.79 -7.76 -26.87
C MET A 1 6.85 -6.23 -26.91
N PRO A 2 6.48 -5.57 -28.01
CA PRO A 2 6.69 -4.12 -28.20
C PRO A 2 5.83 -3.25 -27.26
N LEU A 3 4.60 -3.68 -26.95
CA LEU A 3 3.66 -2.92 -26.11
C LEU A 3 4.15 -2.73 -24.67
N THR A 4 4.85 -3.71 -24.09
CA THR A 4 5.44 -3.55 -22.74
C THR A 4 6.46 -2.40 -22.70
N VAL A 5 7.22 -2.21 -23.79
CA VAL A 5 8.21 -1.13 -23.88
C VAL A 5 7.50 0.22 -23.99
N GLU A 6 6.47 0.31 -24.81
CA GLU A 6 5.66 1.53 -24.95
C GLU A 6 4.99 1.93 -23.62
N HIS A 7 4.38 0.98 -22.91
CA HIS A 7 3.82 1.24 -21.58
C HIS A 7 4.90 1.61 -20.57
N THR A 8 6.06 0.96 -20.59
CA THR A 8 7.18 1.30 -19.69
C THR A 8 7.69 2.71 -19.92
N THR A 9 7.83 3.14 -21.18
CA THR A 9 8.22 4.52 -21.52
C THR A 9 7.15 5.52 -21.11
N ARG A 10 5.88 5.18 -21.34
CA ARG A 10 4.74 6.03 -21.02
C ARG A 10 4.55 6.25 -19.52
N TYR A 11 4.73 5.19 -18.73
CA TYR A 11 4.61 5.23 -17.27
C TYR A 11 5.95 5.43 -16.56
N ALA A 12 7.01 5.83 -17.27
CA ALA A 12 8.37 5.90 -16.71
C ALA A 12 8.47 6.79 -15.47
N ASP A 13 7.78 7.93 -15.45
CA ASP A 13 7.75 8.84 -14.30
C ASP A 13 7.05 8.21 -13.09
N ALA A 14 5.89 7.59 -13.31
CA ALA A 14 5.15 6.86 -12.27
C ALA A 14 5.92 5.66 -11.75
N LEU A 15 6.60 4.91 -12.63
CA LEU A 15 7.48 3.80 -12.27
C LEU A 15 8.66 4.27 -11.43
N MET A 16 9.30 5.38 -11.82
CA MET A 16 10.43 5.95 -11.07
C MET A 16 9.98 6.45 -9.70
N THR A 17 8.84 7.14 -9.63
CA THR A 17 8.26 7.63 -8.38
C THR A 17 7.88 6.48 -7.45
N LEU A 18 7.21 5.45 -7.96
CA LEU A 18 6.88 4.26 -7.18
C LEU A 18 8.15 3.51 -6.75
N ALA A 19 9.15 3.42 -7.61
CA ALA A 19 10.40 2.75 -7.28
C ALA A 19 11.16 3.46 -6.15
N LEU A 20 11.13 4.79 -6.13
CA LEU A 20 11.65 5.61 -5.05
C LEU A 20 10.84 5.40 -3.76
N ALA A 21 9.51 5.45 -3.83
CA ALA A 21 8.64 5.27 -2.65
C ALA A 21 8.75 3.87 -2.04
N ALA A 22 8.77 2.84 -2.88
CA ALA A 22 8.88 1.45 -2.45
C ALA A 22 10.32 1.03 -2.12
N HIS A 23 11.31 1.86 -2.45
CA HIS A 23 12.75 1.53 -2.44
C HIS A 23 13.07 0.21 -3.18
N ARG A 24 12.29 -0.11 -4.22
CA ARG A 24 12.37 -1.36 -4.98
C ARG A 24 12.09 -1.08 -6.45
N PRO A 25 12.67 -1.84 -7.39
CA PRO A 25 12.41 -1.63 -8.80
C PRO A 25 10.94 -1.89 -9.14
N ALA A 26 10.31 -0.93 -9.80
CA ALA A 26 8.97 -1.06 -10.37
C ALA A 26 9.08 -1.43 -11.86
N THR A 27 8.26 -2.36 -12.31
CA THR A 27 8.27 -2.85 -13.70
C THR A 27 6.86 -3.04 -14.21
N VAL A 28 6.61 -2.81 -15.50
CA VAL A 28 5.33 -3.16 -16.12
C VAL A 28 5.36 -4.63 -16.50
N VAL A 29 4.39 -5.39 -16.02
CA VAL A 29 4.21 -6.81 -16.36
C VAL A 29 2.88 -7.04 -17.04
N ASN A 30 2.84 -8.03 -17.92
CA ASN A 30 1.59 -8.52 -18.50
C ASN A 30 1.02 -9.60 -17.56
N THR A 31 -0.22 -9.42 -17.09
CA THR A 31 -0.91 -10.32 -16.16
C THR A 31 -1.73 -11.40 -16.87
N GLY A 32 -1.74 -11.42 -18.20
CA GLY A 32 -2.58 -12.27 -19.04
C GLY A 32 -3.92 -11.63 -19.40
N THR A 33 -4.50 -10.83 -18.49
CA THR A 33 -5.72 -10.04 -18.75
C THR A 33 -5.43 -8.60 -19.19
N GLY A 34 -4.20 -8.15 -18.97
CA GLY A 34 -3.80 -6.77 -19.21
C GLY A 34 -2.35 -6.50 -18.80
N TYR A 35 -2.04 -5.23 -18.59
CA TYR A 35 -0.80 -4.73 -18.04
C TYR A 35 -1.03 -4.18 -16.63
N ALA A 36 -0.03 -4.36 -15.78
CA ALA A 36 -0.01 -3.77 -14.44
C ALA A 36 1.41 -3.36 -14.08
N VAL A 37 1.53 -2.33 -13.23
CA VAL A 37 2.80 -2.00 -12.58
C VAL A 37 3.01 -2.98 -11.44
N ARG A 38 4.14 -3.69 -11.44
CA ARG A 38 4.52 -4.66 -10.43
C ARG A 38 5.76 -4.21 -9.67
N VAL A 39 5.71 -4.37 -8.36
CA VAL A 39 6.86 -4.27 -7.45
C VAL A 39 6.96 -5.57 -6.67
N ASP A 40 8.11 -6.26 -6.73
CA ASP A 40 8.35 -7.47 -5.94
C ASP A 40 9.05 -7.07 -4.62
N PHE A 41 8.51 -7.56 -3.52
CA PHE A 41 9.03 -7.39 -2.17
C PHE A 41 9.61 -8.72 -1.66
N GLU A 42 10.16 -8.69 -0.45
CA GLU A 42 10.68 -9.91 0.17
C GLU A 42 9.56 -10.84 0.63
N ARG A 43 9.92 -12.10 0.97
CA ARG A 43 9.00 -13.12 1.50
C ARG A 43 7.85 -13.50 0.54
N GLY A 44 8.05 -13.30 -0.76
CA GLY A 44 7.06 -13.65 -1.78
C GLY A 44 5.89 -12.66 -1.87
N ILE A 45 5.99 -11.49 -1.26
CA ILE A 45 4.99 -10.44 -1.39
C ILE A 45 5.26 -9.64 -2.65
N TYR A 46 4.22 -9.29 -3.40
CA TYR A 46 4.34 -8.37 -4.53
C TYR A 46 3.10 -7.48 -4.61
N LEU A 47 3.30 -6.31 -5.20
CA LEU A 47 2.26 -5.33 -5.46
C LEU A 47 1.93 -5.32 -6.93
N LEU A 48 0.65 -5.18 -7.26
CA LEU A 48 0.15 -4.82 -8.58
C LEU A 48 -0.62 -3.51 -8.50
N ALA A 49 -0.33 -2.59 -9.40
CA ALA A 49 -1.05 -1.33 -9.53
C ALA A 49 -1.59 -1.14 -10.95
N THR A 50 -2.86 -0.71 -11.02
CA THR A 50 -3.62 -0.49 -12.26
C THR A 50 -4.43 0.80 -12.15
N ASN A 51 -4.46 1.60 -13.20
CA ASN A 51 -5.31 2.81 -13.31
C ASN A 51 -6.52 2.62 -14.24
N ALA A 52 -6.78 1.37 -14.65
CA ALA A 52 -7.98 0.94 -15.36
C ALA A 52 -8.43 -0.42 -14.79
N PRO A 53 -9.70 -0.82 -14.93
CA PRO A 53 -10.20 -2.08 -14.38
C PRO A 53 -9.49 -3.28 -15.02
N GLY A 54 -8.52 -3.85 -14.29
CA GLY A 54 -7.75 -5.03 -14.71
C GLY A 54 -6.65 -4.77 -15.74
N ASP A 55 -6.32 -3.50 -16.02
CA ASP A 55 -5.34 -3.10 -17.04
C ASP A 55 -4.68 -1.74 -16.71
N LEU A 56 -3.68 -1.35 -17.49
CA LEU A 56 -3.17 0.02 -17.50
C LEU A 56 -3.88 0.80 -18.61
N SER A 57 -4.47 1.94 -18.24
CA SER A 57 -5.05 2.87 -19.20
C SER A 57 -4.08 3.15 -20.35
N SER A 58 -4.62 3.21 -21.56
CA SER A 58 -3.88 3.68 -22.72
C SER A 58 -3.50 5.16 -22.59
N ASP A 59 -4.23 5.92 -21.77
CA ASP A 59 -3.95 7.32 -21.47
C ASP A 59 -3.38 7.44 -20.03
N PRO A 60 -2.11 7.84 -19.86
CA PRO A 60 -1.47 8.00 -18.55
C PRO A 60 -1.80 9.34 -17.88
N ASP A 61 -2.24 10.33 -18.67
CA ASP A 61 -2.66 11.67 -18.23
C ASP A 61 -4.13 11.68 -17.81
N ALA A 62 -4.88 10.63 -18.16
CA ALA A 62 -6.18 10.38 -17.59
C ALA A 62 -6.07 10.30 -16.07
N GLN A 63 -6.78 11.21 -15.38
CA GLN A 63 -6.89 11.26 -13.92
C GLN A 63 -7.77 10.13 -13.39
N ASN A 64 -7.49 8.90 -13.82
CA ASN A 64 -8.15 7.71 -13.30
C ASN A 64 -7.52 7.35 -11.96
N PRO A 65 -8.32 6.98 -10.96
CA PRO A 65 -7.80 6.55 -9.69
C PRO A 65 -6.96 5.27 -9.85
N TRP A 66 -5.88 5.20 -9.09
CA TRP A 66 -4.99 4.06 -9.02
C TRP A 66 -5.50 3.05 -8.02
N VAL A 67 -5.67 1.81 -8.49
CA VAL A 67 -5.95 0.66 -7.64
C VAL A 67 -4.63 -0.06 -7.39
N VAL A 68 -4.26 -0.20 -6.13
CA VAL A 68 -3.07 -0.89 -5.65
C VAL A 68 -3.50 -2.11 -4.85
N THR A 69 -3.02 -3.29 -5.26
CA THR A 69 -3.30 -4.55 -4.58
C THR A 69 -2.01 -5.27 -4.22
N PHE A 70 -1.88 -5.65 -2.96
CA PHE A 70 -0.80 -6.52 -2.50
C PHE A 70 -1.24 -7.98 -2.53
N PHE A 71 -0.33 -8.83 -2.97
CA PHE A 71 -0.49 -10.26 -3.06
C PHE A 71 0.67 -10.97 -2.36
N GLN A 72 0.37 -12.13 -1.78
CA GLN A 72 1.37 -13.05 -1.26
C GLN A 72 1.40 -14.30 -2.13
N LYS A 73 2.58 -14.56 -2.73
CA LYS A 73 2.82 -15.79 -3.49
C LYS A 73 2.63 -17.00 -2.60
N GLN A 74 1.74 -17.89 -3.03
CA GLN A 74 1.58 -19.20 -2.42
C GLN A 74 2.37 -20.22 -3.24
N PRO A 75 3.21 -21.06 -2.61
CA PRO A 75 4.08 -22.00 -3.33
C PRO A 75 3.32 -23.09 -4.11
N ALA A 76 2.03 -23.31 -3.81
CA ALA A 76 1.22 -24.37 -4.41
C ALA A 76 -0.24 -23.98 -4.66
N ALA A 77 -0.57 -22.70 -4.62
CA ALA A 77 -1.94 -22.19 -4.78
C ALA A 77 -1.95 -20.84 -5.49
N GLU A 78 -3.15 -20.32 -5.76
CA GLU A 78 -3.32 -18.96 -6.25
C GLU A 78 -2.79 -17.94 -5.24
N ASP A 79 -2.25 -16.84 -5.78
CA ASP A 79 -1.70 -15.77 -4.97
C ASP A 79 -2.78 -15.20 -4.04
N THR A 80 -2.45 -15.07 -2.76
CA THR A 80 -3.41 -14.58 -1.76
C THR A 80 -3.42 -13.07 -1.77
N GLN A 81 -4.57 -12.46 -2.08
CA GLN A 81 -4.76 -11.02 -1.95
C GLN A 81 -4.72 -10.62 -0.47
N LEU A 82 -3.82 -9.70 -0.13
CA LEU A 82 -3.66 -9.19 1.23
C LEU A 82 -4.51 -7.94 1.46
N VAL A 83 -4.32 -6.93 0.62
CA VAL A 83 -5.00 -5.63 0.72
C VAL A 83 -5.17 -5.01 -0.66
N THR A 84 -6.29 -4.31 -0.85
CA THR A 84 -6.56 -3.51 -2.05
C THR A 84 -6.98 -2.11 -1.62
N VAL A 85 -6.32 -1.11 -2.16
CA VAL A 85 -6.62 0.31 -1.93
C VAL A 85 -6.79 1.02 -3.25
N THR A 86 -7.70 2.00 -3.28
CA THR A 86 -7.86 2.92 -4.40
C THR A 86 -7.50 4.32 -3.94
N GLY A 87 -6.57 4.97 -4.64
CA GLY A 87 -6.16 6.34 -4.36
C GLY A 87 -6.18 7.18 -5.62
N GLU A 88 -6.21 8.50 -5.47
CA GLU A 88 -6.18 9.42 -6.61
C GLU A 88 -4.84 9.33 -7.35
N TRP A 89 -3.75 9.12 -6.61
CA TRP A 89 -2.39 8.99 -7.12
C TRP A 89 -1.78 7.66 -6.73
N LEU A 90 -0.90 7.12 -7.58
CA LEU A 90 -0.21 5.84 -7.35
C LEU A 90 0.52 5.80 -5.99
N VAL A 91 1.22 6.89 -5.63
CA VAL A 91 1.97 6.99 -4.37
C VAL A 91 1.04 7.03 -3.16
N ASP A 92 -0.07 7.73 -3.27
CA ASP A 92 -1.06 7.85 -2.19
C ASP A 92 -1.74 6.49 -1.94
N ALA A 93 -2.18 5.82 -3.01
CA ALA A 93 -2.73 4.46 -2.94
C ALA A 93 -1.72 3.47 -2.35
N PHE A 94 -0.43 3.62 -2.70
CA PHE A 94 0.65 2.79 -2.17
C PHE A 94 0.87 3.01 -0.67
N ASP A 95 0.98 4.26 -0.22
CA ASP A 95 1.19 4.61 1.19
C ASP A 95 0.04 4.10 2.07
N GLN A 96 -1.20 4.34 1.63
CA GLN A 96 -2.39 3.81 2.28
C GLN A 96 -2.39 2.28 2.34
N ALA A 97 -2.01 1.60 1.25
CA ALA A 97 -1.94 0.14 1.23
C ALA A 97 -0.84 -0.41 2.15
N LEU A 98 0.28 0.30 2.30
CA LEU A 98 1.30 -0.04 3.31
C LEU A 98 0.78 0.15 4.73
N ALA A 99 0.04 1.23 5.01
CA ALA A 99 -0.55 1.48 6.32
C ALA A 99 -1.60 0.41 6.71
N MET A 100 -2.29 -0.16 5.72
CA MET A 100 -3.27 -1.22 5.91
C MET A 100 -2.67 -2.63 5.85
N MET A 101 -1.42 -2.80 5.42
CA MET A 101 -0.80 -4.12 5.40
C MET A 101 -0.75 -4.67 6.83
N PRO A 102 -1.13 -5.94 7.04
CA PRO A 102 -0.99 -6.58 8.34
C PRO A 102 0.51 -6.81 8.57
N ILE A 103 1.20 -5.80 9.09
CA ILE A 103 2.58 -5.93 9.54
C ILE A 103 2.53 -6.86 10.75
N SER A 104 2.78 -8.15 10.50
CA SER A 104 2.97 -9.13 11.56
C SER A 104 4.24 -8.73 12.31
N GLY A 105 4.08 -7.87 13.30
CA GLY A 105 5.16 -7.22 14.04
C GLY A 105 4.70 -6.12 14.98
N ILE A 106 3.56 -5.47 14.71
CA ILE A 106 2.88 -4.57 15.65
C ILE A 106 1.39 -4.81 15.48
N ALA A 107 0.92 -5.96 15.97
CA ALA A 107 -0.43 -5.94 16.51
C ALA A 107 -0.36 -4.96 17.68
N ASP A 108 -0.86 -3.75 17.43
CA ASP A 108 -1.43 -2.89 18.45
C ASP A 108 -2.19 -3.80 19.40
N ASP A 109 -1.64 -3.97 20.60
CA ASP A 109 -2.24 -4.76 21.67
C ASP A 109 -3.56 -4.06 21.99
N PRO A 110 -4.74 -4.61 21.62
CA PRO A 110 -6.00 -3.93 21.84
C PRO A 110 -6.39 -3.92 23.34
N ASP A 111 -5.50 -4.35 24.24
CA ASP A 111 -5.70 -4.42 25.69
C ASP A 111 -4.98 -3.30 26.48
N THR A 112 -4.62 -2.17 25.86
CA THR A 112 -4.36 -0.96 26.67
C THR A 112 -5.68 -0.37 27.15
N GLN A 113 -6.31 -1.08 28.09
CA GLN A 113 -7.34 -0.49 28.95
C GLN A 113 -6.68 0.71 29.65
N PRO A 114 -7.27 1.92 29.58
CA PRO A 114 -6.71 3.05 30.29
C PRO A 114 -6.74 2.72 31.78
N ALA A 115 -5.58 2.40 32.34
CA ALA A 115 -5.42 2.17 33.75
C ALA A 115 -5.98 3.40 34.47
N GLU A 116 -7.08 3.16 35.19
CA GLU A 116 -7.74 4.09 36.06
C GLU A 116 -6.68 4.81 36.89
N LEU A 117 -6.48 6.10 36.62
CA LEU A 117 -5.64 6.97 37.43
C LEU A 117 -6.39 7.23 38.73
N ARG A 118 -6.35 6.22 39.59
CA ARG A 118 -6.61 6.26 41.02
C ARG A 118 -5.52 7.11 41.68
N LEU A 119 -5.62 8.43 41.52
CA LEU A 119 -4.94 9.37 42.41
C LEU A 119 -5.84 9.63 43.61
N ALA A 120 -5.76 8.68 44.54
CA ALA A 120 -6.03 8.96 45.93
C ALA A 120 -4.85 9.76 46.52
N GLY A 121 -5.19 10.81 47.27
CA GLY A 121 -4.28 11.57 48.12
C GLY A 121 -4.08 13.01 47.61
N THR A 122 -4.22 14.07 48.39
CA THR A 122 -4.19 14.18 49.84
C THR A 122 -4.72 15.57 50.23
N GLN A 123 -5.66 15.58 51.17
CA GLN A 123 -6.02 16.67 52.07
C GLN A 123 -4.79 17.43 52.58
N VAL A 124 -4.78 18.78 52.56
CA VAL A 124 -4.59 19.65 53.75
C VAL A 124 -4.64 21.16 53.42
N HIS A 125 -5.45 21.90 54.19
CA HIS A 125 -5.27 23.27 54.77
C HIS A 125 -4.99 24.47 53.83
N ASP A 126 -5.46 25.71 54.01
CA ASP A 126 -6.29 26.41 55.02
C ASP A 126 -6.35 27.94 54.66
N LEU A 127 -7.43 28.61 55.08
CA LEU A 127 -7.61 30.03 55.47
C LEU A 127 -7.61 31.25 54.49
N ALA A 128 -8.70 32.04 54.69
CA ALA A 128 -8.94 33.50 54.59
C ALA A 128 -8.90 34.24 53.24
N HIS A 129 -10.04 34.84 52.84
CA HIS A 129 -10.48 36.18 53.28
C HIS A 129 -11.97 36.41 52.92
#